data_AF-A0A2V6NWM4-F1
#
_entry.id   AF-A0A2V6NWM4-F1
#
_cell.length_a   1.000
_cell.length_b   1.000
_cell.length_c   1.000
_cell.angle_alpha   90.00
_cell.angle_beta   90.00
_cell.angle_gamma   90.00
#
_symmetry.space_group_name_H-M   'P 1'
#
loop_
_entity.id
_entity.type
_entity.pdbx_description
1 polymer ?
#
loop_
_entity_poly.entity_id
_entity_poly.type
_entity_poly.pdbx_seq_one_letter_code
_entity_poly.pdbx_strand_id
1 'polypeptide(L)'
;MPSGSELKFEIGHVLFIDIVGYSKLLINEQSEQIQKLKEIVRGTEQFRLAEAEGKLLRLPTGDGGALVFRNSPEAPVLCALEISKELKNHPKLHVRMGIHSGPVNEVVDLNEQSNIAGAGINMAQRVMDCGDAGHILVSKRVADDLEQYRQWRSLLHELGEAEVKHGLRISLLNLYGEETGNPELPEKFRQAKAKGQTAPGAAPAKSVAVLPFVNMSADKHDEYLSDGMTEELINALAKVPGLRVPGRTSCF
;
A
#
# COMPACT_ATOMS: atom_id res chain seq x y z
N MET A 1 -29.87 10.72 20.88
CA MET A 1 -29.44 9.31 21.01
C MET A 1 -29.92 8.60 19.76
N PRO A 2 -29.05 8.08 18.87
CA PRO A 2 -29.54 7.38 17.71
C PRO A 2 -30.11 6.04 18.15
N SER A 3 -31.42 5.88 18.01
CA SER A 3 -32.16 4.64 18.15
C SER A 3 -32.42 4.06 16.76
N GLY A 4 -31.90 2.88 16.48
CA GLY A 4 -32.16 2.11 15.26
C GLY A 4 -30.97 1.20 14.96
N SER A 5 -31.11 -0.09 15.27
CA SER A 5 -30.16 -1.19 14.95
C SER A 5 -28.72 -0.70 14.75
N GLU A 6 -28.06 -0.27 15.83
CA GLU A 6 -26.75 0.36 15.72
C GLU A 6 -25.78 -0.60 15.02
N LEU A 7 -25.36 -0.22 13.80
CA LEU A 7 -24.19 -0.77 13.13
C LEU A 7 -23.06 -0.76 14.15
N LYS A 8 -22.76 -1.94 14.70
CA LYS A 8 -21.79 -2.08 15.77
C LYS A 8 -20.43 -1.84 15.13
N PHE A 9 -19.88 -0.66 15.35
CA PHE A 9 -18.54 -0.31 14.93
C PHE A 9 -17.56 -1.28 15.57
N GLU A 10 -16.98 -2.17 14.77
CA GLU A 10 -15.99 -3.15 15.20
C GLU A 10 -14.72 -2.99 14.37
N ILE A 11 -13.56 -3.12 15.01
CA ILE A 11 -12.29 -3.19 14.29
C ILE A 11 -12.09 -4.64 13.87
N GLY A 12 -12.04 -4.86 12.56
CA GLY A 12 -11.68 -6.14 11.97
C GLY A 12 -10.24 -6.13 11.47
N HIS A 13 -9.56 -7.25 11.64
CA HIS A 13 -8.22 -7.48 11.12
C HIS A 13 -8.36 -8.33 9.86
N VAL A 14 -8.15 -7.70 8.70
CA VAL A 14 -8.53 -8.25 7.40
C VAL A 14 -7.29 -8.77 6.68
N LEU A 15 -7.34 -10.04 6.25
CA LEU A 15 -6.46 -10.62 5.24
C LEU A 15 -7.25 -10.77 3.94
N PHE A 16 -6.88 -10.00 2.92
CA PHE A 16 -7.32 -10.22 1.54
C PHE A 16 -6.34 -11.13 0.82
N ILE A 17 -6.87 -12.04 0.01
CA ILE A 17 -6.10 -12.97 -0.82
C ILE A 17 -6.77 -13.14 -2.18
N ASP A 18 -5.96 -13.22 -3.23
CA ASP A 18 -6.40 -13.32 -4.61
C ASP A 18 -5.40 -14.14 -5.45
N ILE A 19 -5.91 -14.92 -6.40
CA ILE A 19 -5.12 -15.69 -7.37
C ILE A 19 -4.71 -14.77 -8.53
N VAL A 20 -3.40 -14.57 -8.68
CA VAL A 20 -2.84 -13.72 -9.73
C VAL A 20 -3.06 -14.34 -11.10
N GLY A 21 -3.73 -13.60 -11.99
CA GLY A 21 -3.97 -14.05 -13.37
C GLY A 21 -5.11 -15.05 -13.51
N TYR A 22 -5.96 -15.22 -12.48
CA TYR A 22 -7.07 -16.17 -12.45
C TYR A 22 -7.96 -16.13 -13.71
N SER A 23 -8.34 -14.93 -14.15
CA SER A 23 -9.22 -14.75 -15.32
C SER A 23 -8.62 -15.19 -16.66
N LYS A 24 -7.31 -15.46 -16.72
CA LYS A 24 -6.63 -15.96 -17.92
C LYS A 24 -6.61 -17.49 -18.01
N LEU A 25 -7.00 -18.17 -16.93
CA LEU A 25 -7.03 -19.64 -16.86
C LEU A 25 -8.28 -20.21 -17.53
N LEU A 26 -8.21 -21.47 -17.95
CA LEU A 26 -9.39 -22.22 -18.39
C LEU A 26 -10.37 -22.46 -17.21
N ILE A 27 -11.65 -22.68 -17.50
CA ILE A 27 -12.70 -22.81 -16.47
C ILE A 27 -12.41 -23.97 -15.48
N ASN A 28 -11.88 -25.09 -15.98
CA ASN A 28 -11.49 -26.22 -15.13
C ASN A 28 -10.29 -25.85 -14.24
N GLU A 29 -9.28 -25.16 -14.79
CA GLU A 29 -8.12 -24.71 -14.04
C GLU A 29 -8.50 -23.67 -12.97
N GLN A 30 -9.40 -22.74 -13.30
CA GLN A 30 -9.99 -21.79 -12.34
C GLN A 30 -10.61 -22.55 -11.16
N SER A 31 -11.46 -23.55 -11.45
CA SER A 31 -12.14 -24.36 -10.43
C SER A 31 -11.16 -25.14 -9.56
N GLU A 32 -10.12 -25.73 -10.16
CA GLU A 32 -9.07 -26.44 -9.43
C GLU A 32 -8.27 -25.50 -8.51
N GLN A 33 -7.85 -24.33 -9.01
CA GLN A 33 -7.05 -23.40 -8.23
C GLN A 33 -7.82 -22.77 -7.07
N ILE A 34 -9.08 -22.36 -7.28
CA ILE A 34 -9.89 -21.79 -6.19
C ILE A 34 -10.20 -22.85 -5.12
N GLN A 35 -10.42 -24.11 -5.52
CA GLN A 35 -10.60 -25.20 -4.58
C GLN A 35 -9.32 -25.45 -3.77
N LYS A 36 -8.16 -25.45 -4.45
CA LYS A 36 -6.88 -25.64 -3.78
C LYS A 36 -6.56 -24.50 -2.80
N LEU A 37 -6.84 -23.26 -3.20
CA LEU A 37 -6.69 -22.10 -2.32
C LEU A 37 -7.54 -22.25 -1.05
N LYS A 38 -8.81 -22.65 -1.20
CA LYS A 38 -9.72 -22.87 -0.06
C LYS A 38 -9.18 -23.94 0.89
N GLU A 39 -8.63 -25.04 0.37
CA GLU A 39 -8.01 -26.09 1.20
C GLU A 39 -6.84 -25.55 2.02
N ILE A 40 -5.92 -24.82 1.39
CA ILE A 40 -4.74 -24.24 2.04
C ILE A 40 -5.18 -23.26 3.13
N VAL A 41 -6.09 -22.34 2.81
CA VAL A 41 -6.58 -21.33 3.74
C VAL A 41 -7.28 -21.95 4.95
N ARG A 42 -8.14 -22.96 4.74
CA ARG A 42 -8.82 -23.66 5.84
C ARG A 42 -7.87 -24.55 6.65
N GLY A 43 -6.73 -24.91 6.06
CA GLY A 43 -5.66 -25.67 6.66
C GLY A 43 -4.76 -24.87 7.61
N THR A 44 -4.92 -23.55 7.71
CA THR A 44 -4.14 -22.74 8.67
C THR A 44 -4.68 -22.87 10.09
N GLU A 45 -3.77 -22.77 11.06
CA GLU A 45 -4.09 -22.76 12.48
C GLU A 45 -4.94 -21.55 12.84
N GLN A 46 -4.55 -20.35 12.39
CA GLN A 46 -5.29 -19.12 12.67
C GLN A 46 -6.73 -19.16 12.15
N PHE A 47 -6.95 -19.72 10.97
CA PHE A 47 -8.30 -19.89 10.44
C PHE A 47 -9.14 -20.78 11.36
N ARG A 48 -8.61 -21.95 11.76
CA ARG A 48 -9.33 -22.90 12.62
C ARG A 48 -9.61 -22.34 14.01
N LEU A 49 -8.64 -21.66 14.62
CA LEU A 49 -8.79 -21.04 15.93
C LEU A 49 -9.90 -19.96 15.90
N ALA A 50 -9.82 -19.04 14.94
CA ALA A 50 -10.82 -17.98 14.83
C ALA A 50 -12.21 -18.50 14.42
N GLU A 51 -12.28 -19.57 13.61
CA GLU A 51 -13.54 -20.27 13.30
C GLU A 51 -14.15 -20.92 14.56
N ALA A 52 -13.36 -21.65 15.34
CA ALA A 52 -13.81 -22.31 16.56
C ALA A 52 -14.30 -21.32 17.62
N GLU A 53 -13.73 -20.12 17.66
CA GLU A 53 -14.16 -19.02 18.54
C GLU A 53 -15.36 -18.23 18.03
N GLY A 54 -15.83 -18.47 16.79
CA GLY A 54 -16.88 -17.65 16.15
C GLY A 54 -16.43 -16.21 15.83
N LYS A 55 -15.11 -15.98 15.77
CA LYS A 55 -14.49 -14.66 15.55
C LYS A 55 -13.90 -14.50 14.14
N LEU A 56 -14.23 -15.40 13.23
CA LEU A 56 -13.84 -15.33 11.83
C LEU A 56 -15.06 -15.09 10.94
N LEU A 57 -15.02 -14.01 10.18
CA LEU A 57 -15.97 -13.75 9.11
C LEU A 57 -15.28 -13.90 7.75
N ARG A 58 -16.05 -14.28 6.73
CA ARG A 58 -15.53 -14.59 5.39
C ARG A 58 -16.30 -13.80 4.34
N LEU A 59 -15.57 -13.17 3.44
CA LEU A 59 -16.14 -12.51 2.27
C LEU A 59 -15.55 -13.19 1.03
N PRO A 60 -16.29 -14.11 0.37
CA PRO A 60 -15.80 -14.73 -0.86
C PRO A 60 -15.72 -13.71 -2.00
N THR A 61 -14.67 -13.81 -2.82
CA THR A 61 -14.59 -13.15 -4.14
C THR A 61 -14.49 -14.23 -5.22
N GLY A 62 -14.60 -13.86 -6.50
CA GLY A 62 -14.59 -14.84 -7.60
C GLY A 62 -13.29 -15.64 -7.72
N ASP A 63 -12.17 -15.01 -7.37
CA ASP A 63 -10.78 -15.46 -7.52
C ASP A 63 -10.03 -15.59 -6.18
N GLY A 64 -10.72 -15.36 -5.06
CA GLY A 64 -10.12 -15.34 -3.73
C GLY A 64 -11.12 -15.01 -2.63
N GLY A 65 -10.72 -14.17 -1.69
CA GLY A 65 -11.61 -13.69 -0.64
C GLY A 65 -10.94 -12.81 0.40
N ALA A 66 -11.74 -12.36 1.36
CA ALA A 66 -11.26 -11.74 2.58
C ALA A 66 -11.60 -12.60 3.80
N LEU A 67 -10.65 -12.70 4.70
CA LEU A 67 -10.79 -13.26 6.04
C LEU A 67 -10.73 -12.12 7.04
N VAL A 68 -11.76 -11.97 7.85
CA VAL A 68 -11.86 -10.91 8.85
C VAL A 68 -11.80 -11.54 10.23
N PHE A 69 -10.67 -11.33 10.88
CA PHE A 69 -10.39 -11.80 12.23
C PHE A 69 -10.82 -10.73 13.24
N ARG A 70 -11.56 -11.16 14.27
CA ARG A 70 -12.04 -10.29 15.37
C ARG A 70 -11.40 -10.65 16.71
N ASN A 71 -10.34 -11.47 16.70
CA ASN A 71 -9.64 -11.94 17.89
C ASN A 71 -8.33 -11.17 18.15
N SER A 72 -7.47 -11.02 17.14
CA SER A 72 -6.14 -10.41 17.29
C SER A 72 -5.65 -9.77 15.97
N PRO A 73 -4.89 -8.66 16.03
CA PRO A 73 -4.21 -8.09 14.87
C PRO A 73 -3.12 -8.99 14.27
N GLU A 74 -2.58 -9.93 15.05
CA GLU A 74 -1.55 -10.87 14.58
C GLU A 74 -2.14 -12.03 13.78
N ALA A 75 -3.41 -12.39 14.01
CA ALA A 75 -4.07 -13.53 13.38
C ALA A 75 -4.02 -13.51 11.84
N PRO A 76 -4.35 -12.40 11.13
CA PRO A 76 -4.23 -12.37 9.67
C PRO A 76 -2.78 -12.46 9.18
N VAL A 77 -1.82 -11.96 9.97
CA VAL A 77 -0.38 -11.97 9.64
C VAL A 77 0.15 -13.39 9.70
N LEU A 78 -0.10 -14.07 10.81
CA LEU A 78 0.25 -15.48 11.00
C LEU A 78 -0.43 -16.36 9.94
N CYS A 79 -1.73 -16.14 9.68
CA CYS A 79 -2.47 -16.85 8.64
C CYS A 79 -1.81 -16.69 7.25
N ALA A 80 -1.41 -15.47 6.89
CA ALA A 80 -0.74 -15.19 5.61
C ALA A 80 0.62 -15.88 5.51
N LEU A 81 1.40 -15.92 6.60
CA LEU A 81 2.68 -16.61 6.65
C LEU A 81 2.50 -18.13 6.49
N GLU A 82 1.50 -18.72 7.15
CA GLU A 82 1.16 -20.14 7.02
C GLU A 82 0.73 -20.50 5.59
N ILE A 83 -0.16 -19.69 4.98
CA ILE A 83 -0.55 -19.83 3.57
C ILE A 83 0.67 -19.74 2.67
N SER A 84 1.51 -18.72 2.85
CA SER A 84 2.70 -18.52 2.03
C SER A 84 3.69 -19.67 2.13
N LYS A 85 3.85 -20.26 3.31
CA LYS A 85 4.71 -21.43 3.52
C LYS A 85 4.17 -22.64 2.76
N GLU A 86 2.87 -22.92 2.87
CA GLU A 86 2.24 -24.05 2.19
C GLU A 86 2.26 -23.90 0.66
N LEU A 87 2.12 -22.68 0.13
CA LEU A 87 2.15 -22.42 -1.31
C LEU A 87 3.45 -22.82 -2.00
N LYS A 88 4.56 -22.98 -1.26
CA LYS A 88 5.80 -23.56 -1.81
C LYS A 88 5.61 -24.97 -2.35
N ASN A 89 4.67 -25.72 -1.78
CA ASN A 89 4.31 -27.06 -2.25
C ASN A 89 3.35 -27.03 -3.47
N HIS A 90 2.88 -25.84 -3.86
CA HIS A 90 1.89 -25.64 -4.93
C HIS A 90 2.35 -24.57 -5.94
N PRO A 91 3.46 -24.79 -6.68
CA PRO A 91 4.09 -23.75 -7.53
C PRO A 91 3.24 -23.26 -8.70
N LYS A 92 2.11 -23.91 -9.00
CA LYS A 92 1.15 -23.44 -10.02
C LYS A 92 0.15 -22.41 -9.46
N LEU A 93 -0.02 -22.34 -8.14
CA LEU A 93 -0.97 -21.47 -7.47
C LEU A 93 -0.25 -20.19 -7.04
N HIS A 94 -0.39 -19.15 -7.85
CA HIS A 94 0.21 -17.86 -7.58
C HIS A 94 -0.81 -16.97 -6.89
N VAL A 95 -0.59 -16.64 -5.62
CA VAL A 95 -1.47 -15.73 -4.88
C VAL A 95 -0.73 -14.45 -4.53
N ARG A 96 -1.49 -13.40 -4.24
CA ARG A 96 -1.02 -12.19 -3.55
C ARG A 96 -1.92 -11.92 -2.35
N MET A 97 -1.36 -11.31 -1.32
CA MET A 97 -2.07 -11.06 -0.07
C MET A 97 -1.90 -9.61 0.38
N GLY A 98 -2.92 -9.08 1.04
CA GLY A 98 -2.90 -7.74 1.65
C GLY A 98 -3.58 -7.72 3.01
N ILE A 99 -2.94 -7.06 3.97
CA ILE A 99 -3.37 -7.02 5.37
C ILE A 99 -3.62 -5.58 5.83
N HIS A 100 -4.79 -5.37 6.42
CA HIS A 100 -5.14 -4.11 7.07
C HIS A 100 -6.09 -4.33 8.25
N SER A 101 -6.00 -3.45 9.25
CA SER A 101 -6.92 -3.42 10.39
C SER A 101 -7.73 -2.13 10.39
N GLY A 102 -9.05 -2.25 10.41
CA GLY A 102 -9.92 -1.09 10.34
C GLY A 102 -11.40 -1.39 10.57
N PRO A 103 -12.26 -0.35 10.50
CA PRO A 103 -13.69 -0.50 10.74
C PRO A 103 -14.34 -1.45 9.76
N VAL A 104 -15.05 -2.44 10.29
CA VAL A 104 -15.87 -3.41 9.56
C VAL A 104 -17.24 -3.50 10.23
N ASN A 105 -18.26 -3.80 9.43
CA ASN A 105 -19.62 -4.03 9.90
C ASN A 105 -20.14 -5.32 9.26
N GLU A 106 -20.80 -6.14 10.06
CA GLU A 106 -21.63 -7.23 9.55
C GLU A 106 -22.86 -6.63 8.89
N VAL A 107 -23.17 -7.09 7.68
CA VAL A 107 -24.34 -6.70 6.89
C VAL A 107 -25.04 -7.96 6.42
N VAL A 108 -26.35 -7.92 6.26
CA VAL A 108 -27.09 -9.02 5.64
C VAL A 108 -27.15 -8.72 4.14
N ASP A 109 -26.70 -9.67 3.31
CA ASP A 109 -26.73 -9.51 1.85
C ASP A 109 -28.12 -9.78 1.27
N LEU A 110 -28.25 -9.66 -0.06
CA LEU A 110 -29.50 -9.91 -0.79
C LEU A 110 -29.99 -11.37 -0.68
N ASN A 111 -29.13 -12.29 -0.26
CA ASN A 111 -29.44 -13.70 -0.08
C ASN A 111 -29.73 -14.04 1.40
N GLU A 112 -29.93 -13.02 2.25
CA GLU A 112 -30.13 -13.15 3.69
C GLU A 112 -28.94 -13.81 4.41
N GLN A 113 -27.75 -13.78 3.81
CA GLN A 113 -26.53 -14.30 4.41
C GLN A 113 -25.77 -13.19 5.14
N SER A 114 -25.20 -13.52 6.29
CA SER A 114 -24.27 -12.60 6.97
C SER A 114 -23.04 -12.39 6.08
N ASN A 115 -22.75 -11.13 5.81
CA ASN A 115 -21.70 -10.63 4.94
C ASN A 115 -20.99 -9.46 5.65
N ILE A 116 -19.96 -8.88 5.04
CA ILE A 116 -19.13 -7.85 5.67
C ILE A 116 -18.95 -6.70 4.71
N ALA A 117 -19.12 -5.49 5.23
CA ALA A 117 -18.78 -4.26 4.53
C ALA A 117 -18.00 -3.32 5.45
N GLY A 118 -17.22 -2.42 4.87
CA GLY A 118 -16.55 -1.38 5.65
C GLY A 118 -15.31 -0.82 5.00
N ALA A 119 -14.84 0.30 5.54
CA ALA A 119 -13.61 0.94 5.09
C ALA A 119 -12.39 0.02 5.27
N GLY A 120 -12.38 -0.82 6.31
CA GLY A 120 -11.31 -1.80 6.55
C GLY A 120 -11.17 -2.82 5.43
N ILE A 121 -12.30 -3.31 4.89
CA ILE A 121 -12.34 -4.26 3.77
C ILE A 121 -11.76 -3.60 2.50
N ASN A 122 -12.27 -2.42 2.15
CA ASN A 122 -11.81 -1.69 0.97
C ASN A 122 -10.32 -1.33 1.04
N MET A 123 -9.82 -1.00 2.23
CA MET A 123 -8.41 -0.69 2.44
C MET A 123 -7.52 -1.92 2.31
N ALA A 124 -7.90 -3.06 2.90
CA ALA A 124 -7.16 -4.31 2.78
C ALA A 124 -7.05 -4.78 1.32
N GLN A 125 -8.13 -4.65 0.53
CA GLN A 125 -8.09 -4.92 -0.90
C GLN A 125 -7.10 -3.98 -1.63
N ARG A 126 -7.09 -2.68 -1.30
CA ARG A 126 -6.14 -1.71 -1.90
C ARG A 126 -4.69 -2.00 -1.54
N VAL A 127 -4.45 -2.49 -0.33
CA VAL A 127 -3.12 -2.97 0.10
C VAL A 127 -2.70 -4.15 -0.77
N MET A 128 -3.56 -5.16 -0.92
CA MET A 128 -3.30 -6.33 -1.78
C MET A 128 -3.07 -5.96 -3.25
N ASP A 129 -3.89 -5.07 -3.80
CA ASP A 129 -3.81 -4.60 -5.21
C ASP A 129 -2.45 -3.97 -5.56
N CYS A 130 -1.63 -3.59 -4.57
CA CYS A 130 -0.28 -3.04 -4.78
C CYS A 130 0.81 -4.11 -4.91
N GLY A 131 0.49 -5.38 -4.63
CA GLY A 131 1.43 -6.50 -4.64
C GLY A 131 1.29 -7.37 -5.89
N ASP A 132 2.41 -8.02 -6.23
CA ASP A 132 2.46 -9.06 -7.25
C ASP A 132 2.35 -10.46 -6.63
N ALA A 133 2.41 -11.51 -7.44
CA ALA A 133 2.44 -12.89 -6.97
C ALA A 133 3.52 -13.12 -5.88
N GLY A 134 3.16 -13.85 -4.84
CA GLY A 134 3.97 -14.17 -3.68
C GLY A 134 4.07 -13.06 -2.63
N HIS A 135 3.64 -11.83 -2.91
CA HIS A 135 3.73 -10.75 -1.94
C HIS A 135 2.68 -10.88 -0.83
N ILE A 136 3.10 -10.52 0.38
CA ILE A 136 2.23 -10.24 1.51
C ILE A 136 2.44 -8.77 1.87
N LEU A 137 1.50 -7.90 1.48
CA LEU A 137 1.61 -6.49 1.78
C LEU A 137 0.82 -6.13 3.05
N VAL A 138 1.37 -5.20 3.83
CA VAL A 138 0.80 -4.78 5.11
C VAL A 138 0.69 -3.26 5.12
N SER A 139 -0.47 -2.75 5.53
CA SER A 139 -0.63 -1.30 5.72
C SER A 139 0.23 -0.78 6.87
N LYS A 140 0.73 0.46 6.79
CA LYS A 140 1.55 1.06 7.85
C LYS A 140 0.91 0.99 9.23
N ARG A 141 -0.41 1.18 9.34
CA ARG A 141 -1.15 1.03 10.60
C ARG A 141 -0.90 -0.32 11.28
N VAL A 142 -0.99 -1.42 10.53
CA VAL A 142 -0.78 -2.77 11.09
C VAL A 142 0.70 -2.99 11.37
N ALA A 143 1.59 -2.48 10.51
CA ALA A 143 3.02 -2.57 10.76
C ALA A 143 3.45 -1.81 12.03
N ASP A 144 2.87 -0.63 12.31
CA ASP A 144 3.16 0.15 13.52
C ASP A 144 2.84 -0.63 14.81
N ASP A 145 1.73 -1.37 14.80
CA ASP A 145 1.33 -2.24 15.91
C ASP A 145 2.30 -3.43 16.06
N LEU A 146 2.70 -4.06 14.95
CA LEU A 146 3.57 -5.24 14.95
C LEU A 146 5.04 -4.92 15.26
N GLU A 147 5.57 -3.80 14.74
CA GLU A 147 6.98 -3.39 14.89
C GLU A 147 7.39 -3.14 16.34
N GLN A 148 6.44 -3.04 17.27
CA GLN A 148 6.71 -2.99 18.70
C GLN A 148 7.30 -4.31 19.23
N TYR A 149 7.06 -5.43 18.55
CA TYR A 149 7.57 -6.75 18.93
C TYR A 149 8.74 -7.14 18.04
N ARG A 150 9.85 -7.54 18.68
CA ARG A 150 11.12 -7.83 18.00
C ARG A 150 11.00 -8.91 16.91
N GLN A 151 10.14 -9.89 17.12
CA GLN A 151 9.91 -10.99 16.19
C GLN A 151 9.33 -10.54 14.83
N TRP A 152 8.60 -9.43 14.80
CA TRP A 152 7.97 -8.91 13.58
C TRP A 152 8.89 -7.95 12.81
N ARG A 153 9.75 -7.20 13.52
CA ARG A 153 10.66 -6.22 12.89
C ARG A 153 11.54 -6.80 11.79
N SER A 154 12.01 -8.04 11.96
CA SER A 154 12.87 -8.68 10.96
C SER A 154 12.14 -9.11 9.70
N LEU A 155 10.80 -9.14 9.71
CA LEU A 155 9.97 -9.59 8.60
C LEU A 155 9.31 -8.42 7.84
N LEU A 156 9.33 -7.22 8.41
CA LEU A 156 8.65 -6.04 7.87
C LEU A 156 9.65 -5.15 7.14
N HIS A 157 9.45 -4.98 5.85
CA HIS A 157 10.36 -4.22 4.97
C HIS A 157 9.61 -3.07 4.30
N GLU A 158 10.05 -1.83 4.52
CA GLU A 158 9.36 -0.64 3.99
C GLU A 158 9.39 -0.58 2.46
N LEU A 159 8.23 -0.31 1.86
CA LEU A 159 8.10 -0.02 0.42
C LEU A 159 7.89 1.47 0.14
N GLY A 160 7.30 2.19 1.09
CA GLY A 160 6.92 3.61 0.98
C GLY A 160 5.44 3.80 0.61
N GLU A 161 5.11 4.97 0.06
CA GLU A 161 3.74 5.31 -0.32
C GLU A 161 3.39 4.84 -1.74
N ALA A 162 2.18 4.30 -1.89
CA ALA A 162 1.56 4.02 -3.18
C ALA A 162 0.25 4.79 -3.33
N GLU A 163 0.06 5.44 -4.46
CA GLU A 163 -1.25 5.96 -4.86
C GLU A 163 -2.15 4.80 -5.29
N VAL A 164 -3.35 4.73 -4.73
CA VAL A 164 -4.36 3.70 -5.01
C VAL A 164 -5.61 4.32 -5.61
N LYS A 165 -6.62 3.48 -5.87
CA LYS A 165 -7.92 3.91 -6.43
C LYS A 165 -8.45 5.14 -5.68
N HIS A 166 -8.95 6.10 -6.45
CA HIS A 166 -9.46 7.40 -6.00
C HIS A 166 -8.39 8.37 -5.46
N GLY A 167 -7.12 8.22 -5.86
CA GLY A 167 -6.04 9.18 -5.56
C GLY A 167 -5.56 9.14 -4.10
N LEU A 168 -6.03 8.18 -3.31
CA LEU A 168 -5.58 8.01 -1.93
C LEU A 168 -4.14 7.48 -1.92
N ARG A 169 -3.29 7.99 -1.02
CA ARG A 169 -1.95 7.43 -0.79
C ARG A 169 -1.95 6.55 0.44
N ILE A 170 -1.34 5.38 0.32
CA ILE A 170 -1.21 4.42 1.42
C ILE A 170 0.27 4.09 1.58
N SER A 171 0.78 4.19 2.81
CA SER A 171 2.11 3.69 3.17
C SER A 171 2.05 2.19 3.43
N LEU A 172 2.94 1.45 2.78
CA LEU A 172 2.93 -0.01 2.71
C LEU A 172 4.29 -0.60 3.09
N LEU A 173 4.24 -1.78 3.70
CA LEU A 173 5.39 -2.63 3.96
C LEU A 173 5.18 -3.98 3.27
N ASN A 174 6.29 -4.59 2.87
CA ASN A 174 6.36 -5.96 2.41
C ASN A 174 6.69 -6.86 3.61
N LEU A 175 5.85 -7.86 3.85
CA LEU A 175 6.07 -8.88 4.88
C LEU A 175 6.66 -10.14 4.22
N TYR A 176 7.91 -10.46 4.53
CA TYR A 176 8.54 -11.69 4.08
C TYR A 176 9.59 -12.18 5.08
N GLY A 177 9.97 -13.45 4.96
CA GLY A 177 11.04 -14.07 5.74
C GLY A 177 11.85 -15.02 4.86
N GLU A 178 12.70 -15.83 5.48
CA GLU A 178 13.51 -16.82 4.76
C GLU A 178 12.63 -17.84 4.00
N GLU A 179 11.50 -18.22 4.62
CA GLU A 179 10.61 -19.23 4.06
C GLU A 179 9.27 -18.71 3.52
N THR A 180 9.00 -17.42 3.59
CA THR A 180 7.66 -16.85 3.36
C THR A 180 7.73 -15.52 2.64
N GLY A 181 6.67 -15.18 1.90
CA GLY A 181 6.56 -13.96 1.13
C GLY A 181 7.46 -13.92 -0.10
N ASN A 182 7.48 -12.75 -0.75
CA ASN A 182 8.30 -12.45 -1.91
C ASN A 182 9.15 -11.21 -1.59
N PRO A 183 10.50 -11.29 -1.57
CA PRO A 183 11.37 -10.17 -1.23
C PRO A 183 11.52 -9.14 -2.36
N GLU A 184 11.07 -9.46 -3.57
CA GLU A 184 11.19 -8.57 -4.72
C GLU A 184 10.42 -7.27 -4.53
N LEU A 185 10.83 -6.21 -5.23
CA LEU A 185 10.08 -4.96 -5.23
C LEU A 185 8.86 -5.11 -6.15
N PRO A 186 7.61 -4.87 -5.69
CA PRO A 186 6.44 -5.00 -6.55
C PRO A 186 6.49 -4.04 -7.73
N GLU A 187 5.92 -4.45 -8.86
CA GLU A 187 6.00 -3.73 -10.14
C GLU A 187 5.50 -2.28 -10.01
N LYS A 188 4.41 -2.07 -9.26
CA LYS A 188 3.85 -0.74 -9.00
C LYS A 188 4.86 0.22 -8.38
N PHE A 189 5.66 -0.24 -7.42
CA PHE A 189 6.70 0.56 -6.77
C PHE A 189 7.92 0.73 -7.67
N ARG A 190 8.26 -0.29 -8.46
CA ARG A 190 9.32 -0.20 -9.46
C ARG A 190 9.00 0.86 -10.51
N GLN A 191 7.77 0.89 -11.01
CA GLN A 191 7.29 1.89 -11.95
C GLN A 191 7.22 3.28 -11.32
N ALA A 192 6.78 3.41 -10.06
CA ALA A 192 6.78 4.69 -9.36
C ALA A 192 8.20 5.24 -9.16
N LYS A 193 9.15 4.38 -8.76
CA LYS A 193 10.57 4.74 -8.70
C LYS A 193 11.12 5.09 -10.07
N ALA A 194 10.78 4.33 -11.12
CA ALA A 194 11.19 4.62 -12.49
C ALA A 194 10.57 5.91 -13.06
N LYS A 195 9.36 6.31 -12.63
CA LYS A 195 8.73 7.61 -12.96
C LYS A 195 9.31 8.76 -12.14
N GLY A 196 9.71 8.50 -10.89
CA GLY A 196 10.53 9.45 -10.12
C GLY A 196 11.97 9.55 -10.64
N GLN A 197 12.43 8.51 -11.35
CA GLN A 197 13.75 8.37 -11.99
C GLN A 197 13.68 8.45 -13.51
N THR A 198 12.57 8.88 -14.12
CA THR A 198 12.59 9.23 -15.54
C THR A 198 13.63 10.33 -15.61
N ALA A 199 14.70 10.02 -16.35
CA ALA A 199 15.92 10.79 -16.46
C ALA A 199 15.61 12.30 -16.47
N PRO A 200 16.48 13.14 -15.90
CA PRO A 200 16.37 14.57 -16.14
C PRO A 200 16.33 14.72 -17.66
N GLY A 201 15.16 15.10 -18.20
CA GLY A 201 15.05 15.50 -19.60
C GLY A 201 16.02 16.65 -19.73
N ALA A 202 17.21 16.37 -20.26
CA ALA A 202 18.42 17.16 -20.15
C ALA A 202 18.38 18.12 -18.96
N ALA A 203 18.87 17.70 -17.78
CA ALA A 203 19.42 18.70 -16.88
C ALA A 203 20.42 19.47 -17.75
N PRO A 204 20.21 20.77 -18.04
CA PRO A 204 21.24 21.53 -18.70
C PRO A 204 22.43 21.37 -17.77
N ALA A 205 23.55 20.89 -18.31
CA ALA A 205 24.70 20.45 -17.52
C ALA A 205 25.25 21.56 -16.58
N LYS A 206 24.69 22.77 -16.69
CA LYS A 206 24.93 23.93 -15.85
C LYS A 206 23.56 24.57 -15.53
N SER A 207 23.23 24.70 -14.25
CA SER A 207 22.10 25.49 -13.78
C SER A 207 22.52 26.33 -12.59
N VAL A 208 22.05 27.57 -12.52
CA VAL A 208 22.36 28.51 -11.42
C VAL A 208 21.05 29.15 -10.96
N ALA A 209 20.80 29.09 -9.65
CA ALA A 209 19.72 29.82 -9.01
C ALA A 209 20.26 31.12 -8.41
N VAL A 210 19.51 32.21 -8.58
CA VAL A 210 19.84 33.53 -8.01
C VAL A 210 18.94 33.76 -6.81
N LEU A 211 19.53 33.85 -5.62
CA LEU A 211 18.82 34.23 -4.40
C LEU A 211 18.63 35.75 -4.36
N PRO A 212 17.57 36.27 -3.69
CA PRO A 212 17.27 37.69 -3.66
C PRO A 212 18.36 38.38 -2.86
N PHE A 213 18.83 39.51 -3.38
CA PHE A 213 19.77 40.33 -2.63
C PHE A 213 19.11 40.84 -1.36
N VAL A 214 19.83 40.76 -0.25
CA VAL A 214 19.40 41.30 1.03
C VAL A 214 19.78 42.77 1.07
N ASN A 215 18.79 43.65 1.27
CA ASN A 215 19.05 45.06 1.52
C ASN A 215 19.73 45.22 2.89
N MET A 216 20.99 45.67 2.91
CA MET A 216 21.73 45.96 4.14
C MET A 216 21.72 47.46 4.52
N SER A 217 21.02 48.30 3.75
CA SER A 217 20.77 49.71 4.05
C SER A 217 19.78 49.87 5.21
N ALA A 218 19.85 51.01 5.90
CA ALA A 218 18.84 51.39 6.89
C ALA A 218 17.55 51.95 6.24
N ASP A 219 17.61 52.30 4.94
CA ASP A 219 16.46 52.81 4.19
C ASP A 219 15.69 51.67 3.53
N LYS A 220 14.38 51.61 3.82
CA LYS A 220 13.45 50.64 3.23
C LYS A 220 13.11 50.96 1.77
N HIS A 221 13.33 52.18 1.31
CA HIS A 221 13.11 52.54 -0.09
C HIS A 221 14.13 51.90 -1.04
N ASP A 222 15.26 51.41 -0.54
CA ASP A 222 16.27 50.68 -1.31
C ASP A 222 15.92 49.19 -1.55
N GLU A 223 14.82 48.69 -0.97
CA GLU A 223 14.40 47.29 -1.15
C GLU A 223 14.03 46.98 -2.61
N TYR A 224 13.43 47.95 -3.31
CA TYR A 224 13.15 47.86 -4.74
C TYR A 224 14.44 47.74 -5.59
N LEU A 225 15.56 48.34 -5.15
CA LEU A 225 16.85 48.21 -5.85
C LEU A 225 17.38 46.77 -5.73
N SER A 226 17.26 46.17 -4.55
CA SER A 226 17.69 44.78 -4.32
C SER A 226 16.86 43.79 -5.15
N ASP A 227 15.56 44.04 -5.25
CA ASP A 227 14.66 43.29 -6.13
C ASP A 227 15.01 43.48 -7.61
N GLY A 228 15.21 44.72 -8.05
CA GLY A 228 15.61 45.04 -9.42
C GLY A 228 16.93 44.39 -9.84
N MET A 229 17.94 44.41 -8.96
CA MET A 229 19.23 43.77 -9.18
C MET A 229 19.12 42.24 -9.27
N THR A 230 18.24 41.64 -8.46
CA THR A 230 17.97 40.19 -8.50
C THR A 230 17.37 39.81 -9.86
N GLU A 231 16.36 40.56 -10.32
CA GLU A 231 15.72 40.33 -11.63
C GLU A 231 16.67 40.57 -12.80
N GLU A 232 17.50 41.61 -12.75
CA GLU A 232 18.49 41.89 -13.79
C GLU A 232 19.53 40.77 -13.91
N LEU A 233 19.99 40.24 -12.77
CA LEU A 233 20.96 39.13 -12.73
C LEU A 233 20.36 37.82 -13.26
N ILE A 234 19.10 37.51 -12.91
CA ILE A 234 18.37 36.36 -13.47
C ILE A 234 18.30 36.48 -14.99
N ASN A 235 17.91 37.65 -15.49
CA ASN A 235 17.76 37.90 -16.93
C ASN A 235 19.09 37.88 -17.69
N ALA A 236 20.18 38.36 -17.07
CA ALA A 236 21.51 38.33 -17.67
C ALA A 236 22.05 36.88 -17.77
N LEU A 237 21.91 36.09 -16.71
CA LEU A 237 22.37 34.70 -16.68
C LEU A 237 21.51 33.79 -17.58
N ALA A 238 20.21 34.09 -17.74
CA ALA A 238 19.32 33.33 -18.62
C ALA A 238 19.72 33.40 -20.11
N LYS A 239 20.53 34.39 -20.51
CA LYS A 239 21.04 34.54 -21.89
C LYS A 239 22.28 33.68 -22.17
N VAL A 240 22.88 33.04 -21.16
CA VAL A 240 24.09 32.22 -21.33
C VAL A 240 23.71 30.88 -21.99
N PRO A 241 24.24 30.56 -23.19
CA PRO A 241 23.89 29.32 -23.88
C PRO A 241 24.23 28.08 -23.06
N GLY A 242 23.23 27.20 -22.86
CA GLY A 242 23.40 25.96 -22.10
C GLY A 242 23.37 26.12 -20.58
N LEU A 243 23.12 27.33 -20.05
CA LEU A 243 22.87 27.58 -18.63
C LEU A 243 21.37 27.74 -18.38
N ARG A 244 20.81 26.99 -17.43
CA ARG A 244 19.43 27.22 -16.97
C ARG A 244 19.39 28.06 -15.72
N VAL A 245 18.55 29.08 -15.75
CA VAL A 245 18.28 29.96 -14.63
C VAL A 245 16.79 29.88 -14.33
N PRO A 246 16.36 29.21 -13.24
CA PRO A 246 14.97 29.18 -12.84
C PRO A 246 14.46 30.60 -12.52
N GLY A 247 13.19 30.88 -12.84
CA GLY A 247 12.58 32.17 -12.50
C GLY A 247 12.40 32.34 -10.99
N ARG A 248 12.23 33.59 -10.54
CA ARG A 248 12.12 33.98 -9.12
C ARG A 248 11.14 33.09 -8.34
N THR A 249 9.93 32.90 -8.84
CA THR A 249 8.86 32.08 -8.20
C THR A 249 9.14 30.58 -8.15
N SER A 250 10.17 30.11 -8.84
CA SER A 250 10.61 28.70 -8.78
C SER A 250 11.80 28.48 -7.85
N CYS A 251 12.39 29.56 -7.31
CA CYS A 251 13.50 29.50 -6.36
C CYS A 251 13.06 29.72 -4.89
N PHE A 252 11.82 30.21 -4.67
CA PHE A 252 11.25 30.56 -3.36
C PHE A 252 9.90 29.88 -3.14
#